data_AF-A0A915LNE4-F1
#
_entry.id   AF-A0A915LNE4-F1
#
_cell.length_a   1.000
_cell.length_b   1.000
_cell.length_c   1.000
_cell.angle_alpha   90.00
_cell.angle_beta   90.00
_cell.angle_gamma   90.00
#
_symmetry.space_group_name_H-M   'P 1'
#
loop_
_entity.id
_entity.type
_entity.pdbx_description
1 polymer ?
#
loop_
_entity_poly.entity_id
_entity_poly.type
_entity_poly.pdbx_seq_one_letter_code
_entity_poly.pdbx_strand_id
1 'polypeptide(L)'
;MEASTMELLPPPTILFNVSSAPSVICEDMNAYLWNTRRDLTTCPFVMAVFASLYSSIILLGIIGNSCVIMAIARIKSLQTVPNMFIFSLSCSDILVCFISATITPIAAFKKDWIFGQFLCSFAPFVALALITFCYTAISFRLGKSVNLRTRKKCEWQMPTSAQRNAATKRRQRTNRM
;
A
#
# COMPACT_ATOMS: atom_id res chain seq x y z
N MET A 1 22.70 51.82 -40.19
CA MET A 1 23.87 51.07 -39.71
C MET A 1 23.85 51.20 -38.19
N GLU A 2 22.91 50.50 -37.56
CA GLU A 2 23.01 49.12 -37.04
C GLU A 2 23.37 49.13 -35.56
N ALA A 3 22.50 48.46 -34.78
CA ALA A 3 22.56 48.26 -33.36
C ALA A 3 23.38 47.01 -33.02
N SER A 4 24.10 47.01 -31.91
CA SER A 4 24.55 45.82 -31.15
C SER A 4 25.18 46.31 -29.83
N THR A 5 24.45 46.25 -28.72
CA THR A 5 24.43 45.18 -27.69
C THR A 5 25.63 45.19 -26.75
N MET A 6 25.27 45.39 -25.48
CA MET A 6 26.05 45.30 -24.26
C MET A 6 26.11 43.82 -23.88
N GLU A 7 27.24 43.14 -24.09
CA GLU A 7 27.46 41.77 -23.61
C GLU A 7 28.36 41.83 -22.37
N LEU A 8 27.80 41.35 -21.26
CA LEU A 8 28.47 41.12 -19.98
C LEU A 8 29.66 40.16 -20.17
N LEU A 9 30.81 40.53 -19.65
CA LEU A 9 31.94 39.62 -19.45
C LEU A 9 31.58 38.59 -18.35
N PRO A 10 31.51 37.28 -18.60
CA PRO A 10 31.40 36.30 -17.52
C PRO A 10 32.76 36.10 -16.81
N PRO A 11 32.76 35.75 -15.51
CA PRO A 11 33.98 35.52 -14.72
C PRO A 11 34.73 34.26 -15.19
N PRO A 12 36.03 34.09 -14.84
CA PRO A 12 36.98 33.35 -15.64
C PRO A 12 36.63 31.87 -15.74
N THR A 13 36.56 31.40 -16.98
CA THR A 13 36.59 30.00 -17.39
C THR A 13 37.85 29.35 -16.81
N ILE A 14 37.69 28.57 -15.74
CA ILE A 14 38.69 27.58 -15.34
C ILE A 14 38.72 26.54 -16.46
N LEU A 15 39.72 26.62 -17.34
CA LEU A 15 40.14 25.49 -18.16
C LEU A 15 40.64 24.40 -17.20
N PHE A 16 39.74 23.54 -16.74
CA PHE A 16 40.15 22.22 -16.26
C PHE A 16 40.70 21.47 -17.47
N ASN A 17 42.01 21.53 -17.65
CA ASN A 17 42.74 20.64 -18.53
C ASN A 17 42.46 19.21 -18.04
N VAL A 18 41.60 18.50 -18.76
CA VAL A 18 41.19 17.10 -18.48
C VAL A 18 42.39 16.15 -18.42
N SER A 19 43.58 16.58 -18.89
CA SER A 19 44.82 15.80 -18.80
C SER A 19 45.51 15.85 -17.42
N SER A 20 45.10 16.71 -16.50
CA SER A 20 45.75 16.87 -15.18
C SER A 20 44.76 16.93 -14.01
N ALA A 21 43.54 16.42 -14.21
CA ALA A 21 42.74 15.99 -13.07
C ALA A 21 43.37 14.69 -12.55
N PRO A 22 43.62 14.51 -11.24
CA PRO A 22 43.82 13.15 -10.75
C PRO A 22 42.61 12.37 -11.23
N SER A 23 42.85 11.23 -11.88
CA SER A 23 41.81 10.31 -12.33
C SER A 23 40.63 10.39 -11.38
N VAL A 24 39.46 10.83 -11.86
CA VAL A 24 38.23 10.68 -11.09
C VAL A 24 38.02 9.17 -11.03
N ILE A 25 38.66 8.54 -10.07
CA ILE A 25 38.44 7.15 -9.73
C ILE A 25 37.06 7.19 -9.11
N CYS A 26 36.06 6.69 -9.84
CA CYS A 26 34.77 6.36 -9.26
C CYS A 26 35.01 5.21 -8.28
N GLU A 27 35.53 5.52 -7.09
CA GLU A 27 35.58 4.54 -6.02
C GLU A 27 34.15 4.25 -5.57
N ASP A 28 33.84 2.96 -5.45
CA ASP A 28 32.58 2.50 -4.91
C ASP A 28 32.36 3.14 -3.54
N MET A 29 31.17 3.69 -3.26
CA MET A 29 30.90 4.41 -2.01
C MET A 29 31.16 3.54 -0.77
N ASN A 30 31.09 2.21 -0.93
CA ASN A 30 31.48 1.24 0.08
C ASN A 30 32.98 1.25 0.39
N ALA A 31 33.86 1.40 -0.62
CA ALA A 31 35.31 1.47 -0.46
C ALA A 31 35.73 2.75 0.28
N TYR A 32 35.14 3.90 -0.10
CA TYR A 32 35.35 5.17 0.59
C TYR A 32 34.94 5.09 2.08
N LEU A 33 33.76 4.52 2.36
CA LEU A 33 33.26 4.37 3.73
C LEU A 33 34.05 3.36 4.57
N TRP A 34 34.53 2.27 3.98
CA TRP A 34 35.45 1.36 4.66
C TRP A 34 36.75 2.06 5.05
N ASN A 35 37.34 2.81 4.12
CA ASN A 35 38.64 3.44 4.31
C ASN A 35 38.58 4.66 5.26
N THR A 36 37.53 5.49 5.15
CA THR A 36 37.39 6.72 5.94
C THR A 36 36.66 6.51 7.27
N ARG A 37 35.64 5.64 7.32
CA ARG A 37 34.78 5.45 8.49
C ARG A 37 34.92 4.09 9.17
N ARG A 38 35.63 3.13 8.57
CA ARG A 38 35.71 1.73 9.05
C ARG A 38 34.31 1.16 9.32
N ASP A 39 33.36 1.44 8.43
CA ASP A 39 31.98 0.97 8.60
C ASP A 39 31.95 -0.57 8.57
N LEU A 40 31.54 -1.20 9.68
CA LEU A 40 31.43 -2.67 9.76
C LEU A 40 30.41 -3.24 8.75
N THR A 41 29.51 -2.40 8.26
CA THR A 41 28.49 -2.77 7.28
C THR A 41 29.10 -3.24 5.96
N THR A 42 30.34 -2.88 5.59
CA THR A 42 31.01 -3.40 4.39
C THR A 42 31.64 -4.79 4.57
N CYS A 43 31.73 -5.29 5.80
CA CYS A 43 32.21 -6.65 6.04
C CYS A 43 31.22 -7.66 5.46
N PRO A 44 31.68 -8.66 4.67
CA PRO A 44 30.79 -9.64 4.04
C PRO A 44 30.01 -10.46 5.07
N PHE A 45 30.60 -10.72 6.24
CA PHE A 45 29.92 -11.37 7.35
C PHE A 45 28.71 -10.56 7.86
N VAL A 46 28.88 -9.25 8.06
CA VAL A 46 27.81 -8.37 8.55
C VAL A 46 26.72 -8.23 7.49
N MET A 47 27.10 -8.08 6.22
CA MET A 47 26.17 -8.06 5.09
C MET A 47 25.31 -9.34 5.03
N ALA A 48 25.94 -10.50 5.20
CA ALA A 48 25.24 -11.79 5.23
C ALA A 48 24.29 -11.92 6.42
N VAL A 49 24.70 -11.48 7.62
CA VAL A 49 23.83 -11.48 8.81
C VAL A 49 22.62 -10.57 8.59
N PHE A 50 22.81 -9.34 8.12
CA PHE A 50 21.70 -8.43 7.81
C PHE A 50 20.77 -9.01 6.74
N ALA A 51 21.33 -9.55 5.65
CA ALA A 51 20.53 -10.19 4.60
C ALA A 51 19.70 -11.36 5.14
N SER A 52 20.29 -12.20 5.99
CA SER A 52 19.59 -13.34 6.61
C SER A 52 18.45 -12.90 7.54
N LEU A 53 18.68 -11.87 8.36
CA LEU A 53 17.66 -11.30 9.25
C LEU A 53 16.51 -10.70 8.45
N TYR A 54 16.81 -9.86 7.45
CA TYR A 54 15.77 -9.28 6.59
C TYR A 54 14.99 -10.37 5.85
N SER A 55 15.66 -11.39 5.31
CA SER A 55 14.99 -12.52 4.68
C SER A 55 14.05 -13.26 5.63
N SER A 56 14.46 -13.49 6.88
CA SER A 56 13.61 -14.15 7.88
C SER A 56 12.37 -13.32 8.23
N ILE A 57 12.50 -12.00 8.35
CA ILE A 57 11.37 -11.10 8.62
C ILE A 57 10.38 -11.13 7.46
N ILE A 58 10.87 -11.14 6.21
CA ILE A 58 10.03 -11.26 5.02
C ILE A 58 9.27 -12.58 5.01
N LEU A 59 9.96 -13.69 5.25
CA LEU A 59 9.34 -15.03 5.27
C LEU A 59 8.25 -15.11 6.33
N LEU A 60 8.56 -14.69 7.56
CA LEU A 60 7.60 -14.67 8.66
C LEU A 60 6.42 -13.72 8.37
N GLY A 61 6.70 -12.54 7.81
CA GLY A 61 5.69 -11.55 7.43
C GLY A 61 4.74 -12.09 6.35
N ILE A 62 5.26 -12.71 5.29
CA ILE A 62 4.45 -13.30 4.23
C ILE A 62 3.66 -14.49 4.75
N ILE A 63 4.31 -15.43 5.44
CA ILE A 63 3.65 -16.66 5.93
C ILE A 63 2.57 -16.30 6.96
N GLY A 64 2.90 -15.44 7.93
CA GLY A 64 1.98 -15.03 8.99
C GLY A 64 0.76 -14.31 8.43
N ASN A 65 0.96 -13.29 7.60
CA ASN A 65 -0.16 -12.53 7.02
C ASN A 65 -0.97 -13.35 6.02
N SER A 66 -0.33 -14.24 5.25
CA SER A 66 -1.04 -15.16 4.35
C SER A 66 -1.91 -16.15 5.12
N CYS A 67 -1.44 -16.64 6.27
CA CYS A 67 -2.21 -17.50 7.15
C CYS A 67 -3.48 -16.80 7.64
N VAL A 68 -3.38 -15.53 8.07
CA VAL A 68 -4.52 -14.70 8.50
C VAL A 68 -5.53 -14.52 7.36
N ILE A 69 -5.05 -14.15 6.17
CA ILE A 69 -5.88 -14.01 4.96
C ILE A 69 -6.61 -15.32 4.65
N MET A 70 -5.90 -16.45 4.68
CA MET A 70 -6.49 -17.78 4.43
C MET A 70 -7.54 -18.13 5.48
N ALA A 71 -7.28 -17.90 6.77
CA ALA A 71 -8.22 -18.20 7.85
C ALA A 71 -9.55 -17.42 7.68
N ILE A 72 -9.47 -16.12 7.37
CA ILE A 72 -10.64 -15.27 7.14
C ILE A 72 -11.37 -15.64 5.83
N ALA A 73 -10.63 -16.03 4.79
CA ALA A 73 -11.21 -16.45 3.52
C ALA A 73 -11.96 -17.79 3.62
N ARG A 74 -11.41 -18.76 4.36
CA ARG A 74 -11.98 -20.11 4.50
C ARG A 74 -13.19 -20.16 5.42
N ILE A 75 -13.16 -19.42 6.54
CA ILE A 75 -14.19 -19.51 7.56
C ILE A 75 -15.21 -18.38 7.38
N LYS A 76 -16.38 -18.68 6.81
CA LYS A 76 -17.45 -17.69 6.61
C LYS A 76 -17.92 -17.02 7.92
N SER A 77 -17.84 -17.74 9.04
CA SER A 77 -18.14 -17.19 10.37
C SER A 77 -17.19 -16.06 10.79
N LEU A 78 -15.97 -16.03 10.25
CA LEU A 78 -14.98 -15.00 10.55
C LEU A 78 -15.12 -13.78 9.62
N GLN A 79 -16.05 -13.76 8.66
CA GLN A 79 -16.23 -12.63 7.74
C GLN A 79 -17.09 -11.51 8.35
N THR A 80 -16.66 -11.01 9.50
CA THR A 80 -17.31 -9.92 10.24
C THR A 80 -16.60 -8.58 9.96
N VAL A 81 -17.27 -7.46 10.26
CA VAL A 81 -16.72 -6.10 10.08
C VAL A 81 -15.32 -5.92 10.70
N PRO A 82 -15.05 -6.29 11.97
CA PRO A 82 -13.72 -6.14 12.55
C PRO A 82 -12.66 -7.02 11.88
N ASN A 83 -13.02 -8.23 11.44
CA ASN A 83 -12.07 -9.13 10.79
C ASN A 83 -11.71 -8.68 9.37
N MET A 84 -12.55 -7.86 8.72
CA MET A 84 -12.20 -7.22 7.44
C MET A 84 -11.11 -6.15 7.59
N PHE A 85 -11.01 -5.50 8.75
CA PHE A 85 -9.91 -4.60 9.05
C PHE A 85 -8.59 -5.37 9.21
N ILE A 86 -8.63 -6.52 9.90
CA ILE A 86 -7.47 -7.42 10.04
C ILE A 86 -7.02 -7.92 8.66
N PHE A 87 -7.97 -8.26 7.78
CA PHE A 87 -7.67 -8.65 6.40
C PHE A 87 -6.95 -7.53 5.62
N SER A 88 -7.42 -6.28 5.72
CA SER A 88 -6.77 -5.15 5.03
C SER A 88 -5.37 -4.89 5.56
N LEU A 89 -5.18 -5.02 6.87
CA LEU A 89 -3.87 -4.91 7.52
C LEU A 89 -2.91 -5.96 6.98
N SER A 90 -3.31 -7.23 6.98
CA SER A 90 -2.49 -8.33 6.45
C SER A 90 -2.14 -8.18 4.97
N CYS A 91 -3.06 -7.68 4.14
CA CYS A 91 -2.76 -7.38 2.73
C CYS A 91 -1.73 -6.24 2.60
N SER A 92 -1.86 -5.19 3.41
CA SER A 92 -0.90 -4.08 3.42
C SER A 92 0.48 -4.56 3.90
N ASP A 93 0.54 -5.40 4.92
CA ASP A 93 1.79 -5.93 5.46
C ASP A 93 2.52 -6.80 4.43
N ILE A 94 1.81 -7.66 3.69
CA ILE A 94 2.42 -8.43 2.59
C ILE A 94 2.99 -7.50 1.53
N LEU A 95 2.24 -6.47 1.14
CA LEU A 95 2.70 -5.51 0.14
C LEU A 95 3.95 -4.75 0.62
N VAL A 96 3.94 -4.27 1.87
CA VAL A 96 5.09 -3.61 2.48
C VAL A 96 6.26 -4.57 2.56
N CYS A 97 6.05 -5.85 2.91
CA CYS A 97 7.11 -6.86 2.85
C CYS A 97 7.69 -7.01 1.43
N PHE A 98 6.88 -6.97 0.37
CA PHE A 98 7.40 -7.04 -1.00
C PHE A 98 8.15 -5.77 -1.42
N ILE A 99 7.53 -4.59 -1.26
CA ILE A 99 8.08 -3.33 -1.74
C ILE A 99 9.25 -2.89 -0.85
N SER A 100 9.02 -2.77 0.46
CA SER A 100 10.06 -2.31 1.37
C SER A 100 11.20 -3.31 1.42
N ALA A 101 10.93 -4.61 1.49
CA ALA A 101 12.01 -5.55 1.72
C ALA A 101 12.81 -5.92 0.46
N THR A 102 12.36 -5.55 -0.74
CA THR A 102 13.22 -5.54 -1.93
C THR A 102 14.01 -4.22 -2.02
N ILE A 103 13.38 -3.08 -1.74
CA ILE A 103 14.03 -1.77 -1.87
C ILE A 103 15.08 -1.53 -0.77
N THR A 104 14.77 -1.81 0.49
CA THR A 104 15.63 -1.53 1.65
C THR A 104 17.01 -2.18 1.57
N PRO A 105 17.17 -3.49 1.30
CA PRO A 105 18.49 -4.08 1.17
C PRO A 105 19.22 -3.53 -0.05
N ILE A 106 18.56 -3.37 -1.19
CA ILE A 106 19.20 -2.82 -2.40
C ILE A 106 19.71 -1.39 -2.13
N ALA A 107 18.92 -0.55 -1.47
CA ALA A 107 19.33 0.79 -1.04
C ALA A 107 20.46 0.75 0.00
N ALA A 108 20.43 -0.20 0.94
CA ALA A 108 21.46 -0.35 1.97
C ALA A 108 22.82 -0.83 1.38
N PHE A 109 22.79 -1.70 0.37
CA PHE A 109 23.99 -2.25 -0.27
C PHE A 109 24.58 -1.31 -1.33
N LYS A 110 23.73 -0.65 -2.12
CA LYS A 110 24.17 0.23 -3.20
C LYS A 110 24.45 1.66 -2.73
N LYS A 111 23.93 2.07 -1.57
CA LYS A 111 24.00 3.44 -1.00
C LYS A 111 23.53 4.57 -1.92
N ASP A 112 23.11 4.23 -3.13
CA ASP A 112 22.51 5.09 -4.14
C ASP A 112 21.03 4.72 -4.34
N TRP A 113 20.19 5.75 -4.50
CA TRP A 113 18.77 5.59 -4.78
C TRP A 113 18.53 5.35 -6.27
N ILE A 114 18.71 4.11 -6.71
CA ILE A 114 18.54 3.69 -8.12
C ILE A 114 17.08 3.42 -8.52
N PHE A 115 16.16 3.35 -7.56
CA PHE A 115 14.75 3.00 -7.81
C PHE A 115 13.88 4.15 -8.31
N GLY A 116 14.45 5.36 -8.43
CA GLY A 116 13.79 6.53 -8.99
C GLY A 116 12.57 7.00 -8.20
N GLN A 117 11.85 7.98 -8.75
CA GLN A 117 10.66 8.57 -8.11
C GLN A 117 9.43 7.66 -8.20
N PHE A 118 9.45 6.68 -9.09
CA PHE A 118 8.35 5.76 -9.35
C PHE A 118 8.00 4.92 -8.12
N LEU A 119 8.99 4.28 -7.48
CA LEU A 119 8.73 3.43 -6.30
C LEU A 119 8.37 4.22 -5.04
N CYS A 120 8.87 5.46 -4.93
CA CYS A 120 8.46 6.39 -3.87
C CYS A 120 6.95 6.72 -3.97
N SER A 121 6.44 6.87 -5.20
CA SER A 121 5.02 7.18 -5.44
C SER A 121 4.12 5.94 -5.49
N PHE A 122 4.67 4.77 -5.83
CA PHE A 122 3.91 3.53 -5.97
C PHE A 122 3.48 2.93 -4.62
N ALA A 123 4.34 3.00 -3.61
CA ALA A 123 4.04 2.49 -2.27
C ALA A 123 2.73 3.07 -1.67
N PRO A 124 2.51 4.39 -1.63
CA PRO A 124 1.25 4.95 -1.12
C PRO A 124 0.05 4.65 -2.03
N PHE A 125 0.27 4.54 -3.36
CA PHE A 125 -0.81 4.28 -4.30
C PHE A 125 -1.46 2.91 -4.08
N VAL A 126 -0.65 1.88 -3.84
CA VAL A 126 -1.16 0.53 -3.62
C VAL A 126 -1.81 0.40 -2.24
N ALA A 127 -1.28 1.08 -1.22
CA ALA A 127 -1.93 1.15 0.09
C ALA A 127 -3.36 1.74 -0.02
N LEU A 128 -3.52 2.83 -0.78
CA LEU A 128 -4.82 3.45 -1.03
C LEU A 128 -5.78 2.52 -1.80
N ALA A 129 -5.27 1.78 -2.80
CA ALA A 129 -6.06 0.83 -3.56
C ALA A 129 -6.61 -0.30 -2.67
N LEU A 130 -5.79 -0.84 -1.76
CA LEU A 130 -6.19 -1.89 -0.82
C LEU A 130 -7.24 -1.41 0.18
N ILE A 131 -7.06 -0.21 0.74
CA ILE A 131 -8.03 0.41 1.65
C ILE A 131 -9.37 0.59 0.96
N THR A 132 -9.36 1.10 -0.29
CA THR A 132 -10.57 1.31 -1.08
C THR A 132 -11.28 -0.02 -1.39
N PHE A 133 -10.52 -1.06 -1.76
CA PHE A 133 -11.07 -2.39 -2.00
C PHE A 133 -11.72 -2.98 -0.73
N CYS A 134 -11.09 -2.80 0.44
CA CYS A 134 -11.65 -3.29 1.70
C CYS A 134 -12.92 -2.51 2.08
N TYR A 135 -12.92 -1.18 1.93
CA TYR A 135 -14.08 -0.34 2.21
C TYR A 135 -15.27 -0.67 1.31
N THR A 136 -15.03 -0.92 0.03
CA THR A 136 -16.08 -1.33 -0.91
C THR A 136 -16.65 -2.71 -0.58
N ALA A 137 -15.79 -3.68 -0.23
CA ALA A 137 -16.22 -5.00 0.21
C ALA A 137 -17.07 -4.94 1.50
N ILE A 138 -16.65 -4.14 2.49
CA ILE A 138 -17.39 -3.90 3.73
C ILE A 138 -18.74 -3.23 3.41
N SER A 139 -18.74 -2.18 2.58
CA SER A 139 -19.94 -1.44 2.20
C SER A 139 -20.95 -2.33 1.48
N PHE A 140 -20.50 -3.21 0.58
CA PHE A 140 -21.37 -4.17 -0.10
C PHE A 140 -21.97 -5.20 0.89
N ARG A 141 -21.16 -5.73 1.82
CA ARG A 141 -21.62 -6.67 2.85
C ARG A 141 -22.65 -6.02 3.78
N LEU A 142 -22.37 -4.81 4.27
CA LEU A 142 -23.29 -4.03 5.08
C LEU A 142 -24.56 -3.71 4.31
N GLY A 143 -24.44 -3.27 3.05
CA GLY A 143 -25.57 -2.99 2.16
C GLY A 143 -26.47 -4.22 1.99
N LYS A 144 -25.88 -5.40 1.79
CA LYS A 144 -26.62 -6.66 1.72
C LYS A 144 -27.29 -7.01 3.06
N SER A 145 -26.59 -6.87 4.19
CA SER A 145 -27.13 -7.16 5.52
C SER A 145 -28.27 -6.19 5.90
N VAL A 146 -28.14 -4.91 5.57
CA VAL A 146 -29.19 -3.89 5.77
C VAL A 146 -30.37 -4.17 4.84
N ASN A 147 -30.14 -4.46 3.55
CA ASN A 147 -31.21 -4.78 2.60
C ASN A 147 -31.98 -6.04 3.02
N LEU A 148 -31.28 -7.09 3.45
CA LEU A 148 -31.90 -8.31 4.01
C LEU A 148 -32.68 -7.99 5.30
N ARG A 149 -32.14 -7.15 6.19
CA ARG A 149 -32.85 -6.72 7.41
C ARG A 149 -34.10 -5.92 7.07
N THR A 150 -34.03 -5.00 6.10
CA THR A 150 -35.18 -4.22 5.60
C THR A 150 -36.20 -5.11 4.91
N ARG A 151 -35.77 -6.07 4.09
CA ARG A 151 -36.63 -7.08 3.46
C ARG A 151 -37.35 -7.90 4.51
N LYS A 152 -36.63 -8.45 5.49
CA LYS A 152 -37.24 -9.20 6.61
C LYS A 152 -38.16 -8.31 7.45
N LYS A 153 -37.76 -7.07 7.73
CA LYS A 153 -38.58 -6.12 8.48
C LYS A 153 -39.89 -5.82 7.75
N CYS A 154 -39.82 -5.53 6.45
CA CYS A 154 -41.01 -5.42 5.60
C CYS A 154 -41.80 -6.73 5.54
N GLU A 155 -41.16 -7.90 5.45
CA GLU A 155 -41.82 -9.22 5.45
C GLU A 155 -42.63 -9.47 6.74
N TRP A 156 -42.07 -9.18 7.91
CA TRP A 156 -42.79 -9.23 9.19
C TRP A 156 -43.84 -8.13 9.34
N GLN A 157 -43.67 -7.01 8.65
CA GLN A 157 -44.60 -5.88 8.69
C GLN A 157 -45.65 -5.91 7.56
N MET A 158 -45.60 -6.88 6.65
CA MET A 158 -46.63 -7.03 5.63
C MET A 158 -47.89 -7.60 6.31
N PRO A 159 -49.00 -6.85 6.33
CA PRO A 159 -50.26 -7.44 6.73
C PRO A 159 -50.57 -8.56 5.73
N THR A 160 -50.86 -9.76 6.25
CA THR A 160 -51.20 -10.92 5.41
C THR A 160 -52.32 -10.53 4.42
N SER A 161 -52.36 -11.15 3.25
CA SER A 161 -53.42 -10.92 2.25
C SER A 161 -54.82 -11.00 2.87
N ALA A 162 -54.99 -11.83 3.90
CA ALA A 162 -56.17 -11.88 4.76
C ALA A 162 -56.43 -10.57 5.54
N GLN A 163 -55.43 -9.99 6.21
CA GLN A 163 -55.53 -8.69 6.90
C GLN A 163 -55.77 -7.52 5.94
N ARG A 164 -55.12 -7.53 4.76
CA ARG A 164 -55.32 -6.52 3.72
C ARG A 164 -56.74 -6.55 3.18
N ASN A 165 -57.27 -7.73 2.85
CA ASN A 165 -58.64 -7.91 2.37
C ASN A 165 -59.68 -7.59 3.46
N ALA A 166 -59.38 -7.91 4.73
CA ALA A 166 -60.22 -7.52 5.87
C ALA A 166 -60.28 -6.00 6.06
N ALA A 167 -59.17 -5.29 5.89
CA ALA A 167 -59.13 -3.83 5.94
C ALA A 167 -59.90 -3.18 4.78
N THR A 168 -59.83 -3.73 3.56
CA THR A 168 -60.61 -3.27 2.40
C THR A 168 -62.11 -3.52 2.60
N LYS A 169 -62.50 -4.68 3.14
CA LYS A 169 -63.90 -4.97 3.51
C LYS A 169 -64.42 -4.01 4.59
N ARG A 170 -63.60 -3.67 5.58
CA ARG A 170 -63.96 -2.67 6.60
C ARG A 170 -64.22 -1.30 5.96
N ARG A 171 -63.36 -0.85 5.04
CA ARG A 171 -63.56 0.40 4.28
C ARG A 171 -64.80 0.37 3.38
N GLN A 172 -65.08 -0.74 2.72
CA GLN A 172 -66.29 -0.89 1.90
C GLN A 172 -67.58 -0.87 2.72
N ARG A 173 -67.55 -1.32 3.98
CA ARG A 173 -68.69 -1.19 4.91
C ARG A 173 -68.89 0.26 5.36
N THR A 174 -67.81 1.00 5.63
CA THR A 174 -67.90 2.41 6.01
C THR A 174 -68.38 3.30 4.87
N ASN A 175 -67.99 3.04 3.61
CA ASN A 175 -68.47 3.80 2.45
C ASN A 175 -69.89 3.41 1.97
N ARG A 176 -70.52 2.41 2.58
CA ARG A 176 -71.91 2.02 2.31
C ARG A 176 -72.91 2.64 3.29
N MET A 177 -72.42 3.37 4.29
CA MET A 177 -73.22 4.23 5.16
C MET A 177 -73.14 5.66 4.65
#